data_AF-A0A662UUR8-F1
#
_entry.id   AF-A0A662UUR8-F1
#
_cell.length_a   1.000
_cell.length_b   1.000
_cell.length_c   1.000
_cell.angle_alpha   90.00
_cell.angle_beta   90.00
_cell.angle_gamma   90.00
#
_symmetry.space_group_name_H-M   'P 1'
#
loop_
_entity.id
_entity.type
_entity.pdbx_description
1 polymer ?
#
loop_
_entity_poly.entity_id
_entity_poly.type
_entity_poly.pdbx_seq_one_letter_code
_entity_poly.pdbx_strand_id
1 'polypeptide(L)'
;MVEITVDVIIIQYSRKMQDAIDYFKDYSFSVMGYLDNGYQRKLLESREYFKKNIIGKNKVSAISLHNGLLYRIINREIVYESFTSNKADLLILSPVYGVVHAFEKIKLYRVDNDLKYVRIWMRMDIDKLLANYVRNRRAKNVYGFFPKRSPYIHIFRSLMKRLKNIRSYFITVDICRSGAGFTITRSLGKAINHLLINHYIPRIIDDCILRKSSR
;
A
#
# COMPACT_ATOMS: atom_id res chain seq x y z
N MET A 1 19.59 7.07 -20.33
CA MET A 1 18.31 6.66 -19.71
C MET A 1 18.34 7.21 -18.29
N VAL A 2 17.54 8.25 -17.99
CA VAL A 2 17.57 8.91 -16.68
C VAL A 2 17.11 7.90 -15.62
N GLU A 3 17.98 7.61 -14.66
CA GLU A 3 17.71 6.64 -13.61
C GLU A 3 16.73 7.24 -12.59
N ILE A 4 15.47 6.82 -12.65
CA ILE A 4 14.45 7.32 -11.73
C ILE A 4 14.57 6.59 -10.38
N THR A 5 15.05 7.32 -9.37
CA THR A 5 15.08 6.85 -7.98
C THR A 5 13.88 7.37 -7.20
N VAL A 6 13.25 6.51 -6.39
CA VAL A 6 12.22 6.94 -5.44
C VAL A 6 12.80 7.05 -4.03
N ASP A 7 12.52 8.12 -3.30
CA ASP A 7 13.04 8.25 -1.93
C ASP A 7 12.29 7.35 -0.93
N VAL A 8 10.98 7.21 -1.10
CA VAL A 8 10.09 6.54 -0.15
C VAL A 8 9.08 5.63 -0.85
N ILE A 9 8.97 4.37 -0.43
CA ILE A 9 7.82 3.53 -0.75
C ILE A 9 6.96 3.35 0.50
N ILE A 10 5.68 3.71 0.38
CA ILE A 10 4.67 3.53 1.42
C ILE A 10 3.83 2.31 1.06
N ILE A 11 3.74 1.34 1.95
CA ILE A 11 2.94 0.13 1.79
C ILE A 11 1.84 0.14 2.84
N GLN A 12 0.60 0.00 2.38
CA GLN A 12 -0.56 -0.13 3.22
C GLN A 12 -1.50 -1.21 2.67
N TYR A 13 -2.74 -1.28 3.13
CA TYR A 13 -3.63 -2.41 2.94
C TYR A 13 -5.02 -1.98 2.49
N SER A 14 -5.65 -2.81 1.67
CA SER A 14 -6.99 -2.52 1.16
C SER A 14 -8.00 -2.35 2.30
N ARG A 15 -8.96 -1.46 2.11
CA ARG A 15 -10.12 -1.26 2.98
C ARG A 15 -11.39 -1.12 2.15
N LYS A 16 -12.53 -0.91 2.84
CA LYS A 16 -13.85 -0.67 2.26
C LYS A 16 -13.75 0.03 0.91
N MET A 17 -14.25 -0.65 -0.12
CA MET A 17 -14.32 -0.14 -1.47
C MET A 17 -15.77 0.24 -1.77
N GLN A 18 -15.93 1.11 -2.74
CA GLN A 18 -17.21 1.40 -3.36
C GLN A 18 -16.96 1.71 -4.83
N ASP A 19 -17.96 1.52 -5.68
CA ASP A 19 -17.88 2.04 -7.04
C ASP A 19 -17.81 3.58 -6.93
N ALA A 20 -16.65 4.14 -7.27
CA ALA A 20 -16.31 5.52 -6.94
C ALA A 20 -15.98 6.29 -8.22
N ILE A 21 -16.16 7.61 -8.16
CA ILE A 21 -15.66 8.51 -9.19
C ILE A 21 -14.14 8.39 -9.20
N ASP A 22 -13.57 8.13 -10.37
CA ASP A 22 -12.12 8.17 -10.55
C ASP A 22 -11.65 9.62 -10.56
N TYR A 23 -10.89 10.03 -9.53
CA TYR A 23 -10.32 11.37 -9.45
C TYR A 23 -9.10 11.56 -10.37
N PHE A 24 -8.59 10.46 -10.94
CA PHE A 24 -7.38 10.46 -11.76
C PHE A 24 -7.64 9.81 -13.13
N LYS A 25 -8.77 10.11 -13.79
CA LYS A 25 -9.23 9.43 -15.02
C LYS A 25 -8.14 9.32 -16.08
N ASP A 26 -7.46 10.42 -16.36
CA ASP A 26 -6.47 10.53 -17.44
C ASP A 26 -5.07 10.05 -17.04
N TYR A 27 -4.94 9.50 -15.83
CA TYR A 27 -3.67 9.02 -15.30
C TYR A 27 -3.74 7.55 -14.88
N SER A 28 -2.76 6.76 -15.33
CA SER A 28 -2.66 5.34 -15.00
C SER A 28 -1.20 4.96 -14.78
N PHE A 29 -0.95 4.20 -13.73
CA PHE A 29 0.35 3.63 -13.45
C PHE A 29 0.20 2.19 -13.01
N SER A 30 1.06 1.29 -13.47
CA SER A 30 1.04 -0.11 -13.04
C SER A 30 2.36 -0.51 -12.41
N VAL A 31 2.28 -1.27 -11.31
CA VAL A 31 3.46 -1.90 -10.71
C VAL A 31 4.22 -2.80 -11.68
N MET A 32 3.52 -3.33 -12.70
CA MET A 32 4.07 -4.22 -13.71
C MET A 32 5.28 -3.62 -14.44
N GLY A 33 5.27 -2.31 -14.73
CA GLY A 33 6.35 -1.64 -15.45
C GLY A 33 7.69 -1.61 -14.71
N TYR A 34 7.72 -2.00 -13.43
CA TYR A 34 8.92 -2.03 -12.59
C TYR A 34 9.16 -3.41 -11.99
N LEU A 35 8.49 -4.45 -12.48
CA LEU A 35 8.77 -5.82 -12.11
C LEU A 35 9.59 -6.50 -13.20
N ASP A 36 10.49 -7.41 -12.82
CA ASP A 36 11.17 -8.25 -13.80
C ASP A 36 10.16 -9.21 -14.45
N ASN A 37 10.42 -9.64 -15.68
CA ASN A 37 9.49 -10.48 -16.48
C ASN A 37 8.97 -11.70 -15.71
N GLY A 38 9.81 -12.36 -14.91
CA GLY A 38 9.41 -13.51 -14.09
C GLY A 38 8.39 -13.14 -13.00
N TYR A 39 8.52 -11.97 -12.39
CA TYR A 39 7.57 -11.46 -11.38
C TYR A 39 6.31 -10.89 -12.02
N GLN A 40 6.42 -10.26 -13.20
CA GLN A 40 5.26 -9.84 -14.00
C GLN A 40 4.34 -11.04 -14.30
N ARG A 41 4.91 -12.12 -14.85
CA ARG A 41 4.16 -13.35 -15.16
C ARG A 41 3.47 -13.92 -13.92
N LYS A 42 4.21 -14.05 -12.81
CA LYS A 42 3.66 -14.54 -11.53
C LYS A 42 2.51 -13.67 -11.02
N LEU A 43 2.62 -12.34 -11.14
CA LEU A 43 1.56 -11.43 -10.69
C LEU A 43 0.29 -11.61 -11.53
N LEU A 44 0.43 -11.73 -12.86
CA LEU A 44 -0.69 -11.95 -13.76
C LEU A 44 -1.40 -13.27 -13.48
N GLU A 45 -0.65 -14.37 -13.39
CA GLU A 45 -1.19 -15.70 -13.05
C GLU A 45 -1.93 -15.68 -11.70
N SER A 46 -1.32 -15.05 -10.69
CA SER A 46 -1.94 -14.93 -9.36
C SER A 46 -3.20 -14.06 -9.40
N ARG A 47 -3.22 -12.97 -10.17
CA ARG A 47 -4.41 -12.12 -10.35
C ARG A 47 -5.55 -12.85 -11.06
N GLU A 48 -5.23 -13.69 -12.05
CA GLU A 48 -6.23 -14.51 -12.75
C GLU A 48 -6.90 -15.50 -11.78
N TYR A 49 -6.12 -16.11 -10.88
CA TYR A 49 -6.66 -17.00 -9.82
C TYR A 49 -7.75 -16.31 -8.96
N PHE A 50 -7.63 -15.01 -8.71
CA PHE A 50 -8.59 -14.25 -7.91
C PHE A 50 -9.69 -13.55 -8.70
N LYS A 51 -9.70 -13.64 -10.03
CA LYS A 51 -10.61 -12.90 -10.92
C LYS A 51 -12.10 -13.09 -10.60
N LYS A 52 -12.48 -14.28 -10.11
CA LYS A 52 -13.85 -14.58 -9.68
C LYS A 52 -14.41 -13.66 -8.57
N ASN A 53 -13.53 -12.95 -7.85
CA ASN A 53 -13.92 -12.03 -6.79
C ASN A 53 -14.19 -10.60 -7.33
N ILE A 54 -13.92 -10.33 -8.61
CA ILE A 54 -14.17 -9.04 -9.24
C ILE A 54 -15.65 -8.93 -9.59
N ILE A 55 -16.30 -7.88 -9.08
CA ILE A 55 -17.74 -7.63 -9.26
C ILE A 55 -18.02 -6.32 -10.02
N GLY A 56 -17.04 -5.41 -10.07
CA GLY A 56 -17.16 -4.14 -10.79
C GLY A 56 -16.92 -4.31 -12.28
N LYS A 57 -17.60 -3.48 -13.08
CA LYS A 57 -17.39 -3.40 -14.53
C LYS A 57 -16.29 -2.40 -14.88
N ASN A 58 -16.33 -1.24 -14.23
CA ASN A 58 -15.45 -0.10 -14.50
C ASN A 58 -14.11 -0.26 -13.78
N LYS A 59 -13.05 0.22 -14.43
CA LYS A 59 -11.73 0.37 -13.81
C LYS A 59 -11.57 1.80 -13.33
N VAL A 60 -11.13 1.97 -12.09
CA VAL A 60 -10.79 3.27 -11.50
C VAL A 60 -9.46 3.18 -10.76
N SER A 61 -8.79 4.31 -10.53
CA SER A 61 -7.55 4.31 -9.73
C SER A 61 -7.78 3.70 -8.34
N ALA A 62 -6.84 2.87 -7.87
CA ALA A 62 -6.98 2.14 -6.62
C ALA A 62 -7.23 3.06 -5.41
N ILE A 63 -6.59 4.22 -5.36
CA ILE A 63 -6.79 5.24 -4.32
C ILE A 63 -8.17 5.92 -4.38
N SER A 64 -8.83 5.92 -5.54
CA SER A 64 -10.21 6.40 -5.68
C SER A 64 -11.20 5.31 -5.30
N LEU A 65 -10.92 4.04 -5.62
CA LEU A 65 -11.79 2.91 -5.30
C LEU A 65 -11.90 2.66 -3.80
N HIS A 66 -10.79 2.77 -3.07
CA HIS A 66 -10.80 2.60 -1.61
C HIS A 66 -11.36 3.85 -0.93
N ASN A 67 -12.48 3.68 -0.22
CA ASN A 67 -13.19 4.75 0.49
C ASN A 67 -13.35 4.48 2.01
N GLY A 68 -12.53 3.58 2.57
CA GLY A 68 -12.42 3.45 4.03
C GLY A 68 -11.85 4.71 4.67
N LEU A 69 -12.04 4.88 5.98
CA LEU A 69 -11.59 6.06 6.73
C LEU A 69 -10.12 6.42 6.47
N LEU A 70 -9.23 5.43 6.32
CA LEU A 70 -7.82 5.65 5.98
C LEU A 70 -7.66 6.50 4.71
N TYR A 71 -8.35 6.11 3.64
CA TYR A 71 -8.25 6.70 2.31
C TYR A 71 -9.02 8.01 2.16
N ARG A 72 -10.02 8.24 3.03
CA ARG A 72 -10.67 9.55 3.14
C ARG A 72 -9.76 10.59 3.79
N ILE A 73 -8.81 10.14 4.63
CA ILE A 73 -7.89 11.01 5.35
C ILE A 73 -6.60 11.25 4.56
N ILE A 74 -6.12 10.26 3.79
CA ILE A 74 -4.98 10.44 2.90
C ILE A 74 -5.30 11.54 1.87
N ASN A 75 -4.45 12.57 1.81
CA ASN A 75 -4.57 13.62 0.81
C ASN A 75 -4.08 13.08 -0.54
N ARG A 76 -5.00 12.94 -1.50
CA ARG A 76 -4.72 12.34 -2.81
C ARG A 76 -3.86 13.23 -3.71
N GLU A 77 -3.98 14.55 -3.59
CA GLU A 77 -3.18 15.52 -4.35
C GLU A 77 -1.71 15.41 -3.93
N ILE A 78 -1.43 15.36 -2.63
CA ILE A 78 -0.08 15.19 -2.09
C ILE A 78 0.54 13.85 -2.53
N VAL A 79 -0.25 12.77 -2.56
CA VAL A 79 0.21 11.48 -3.10
C VAL A 79 0.57 11.61 -4.58
N TYR A 80 -0.25 12.31 -5.36
CA TYR A 80 -0.02 12.52 -6.79
C TYR A 80 1.24 13.36 -7.04
N GLU A 81 1.39 14.50 -6.38
CA GLU A 81 2.56 15.37 -6.47
C GLU A 81 3.85 14.66 -6.03
N SER A 82 3.79 13.91 -4.92
CA SER A 82 4.92 13.13 -4.44
C SER A 82 5.34 12.06 -5.44
N PHE A 83 4.37 11.45 -6.12
CA PHE A 83 4.63 10.43 -7.12
C PHE A 83 5.22 11.01 -8.41
N THR A 84 4.60 12.05 -8.96
CA THR A 84 5.06 12.69 -10.22
C THR A 84 6.42 13.34 -10.07
N SER A 85 6.78 13.75 -8.85
CA SER A 85 8.12 14.25 -8.49
C SER A 85 9.12 13.15 -8.12
N ASN A 86 8.77 11.86 -8.28
CA ASN A 86 9.57 10.70 -7.88
C ASN A 86 10.00 10.69 -6.40
N LYS A 87 9.28 11.39 -5.51
CA LYS A 87 9.57 11.40 -4.07
C LYS A 87 9.00 10.17 -3.38
N ALA A 88 7.79 9.75 -3.73
CA ALA A 88 7.15 8.62 -3.08
C ALA A 88 6.21 7.81 -3.96
N ASP A 89 6.19 6.49 -3.73
CA ASP A 89 5.16 5.60 -4.23
C ASP A 89 4.24 5.17 -3.09
N LEU A 90 2.93 5.06 -3.39
CA LEU A 90 1.95 4.50 -2.46
C LEU A 90 1.43 3.17 -3.02
N LEU A 91 1.79 2.07 -2.36
CA LEU A 91 1.35 0.72 -2.69
C LEU A 91 0.23 0.26 -1.76
N ILE A 92 -0.72 -0.47 -2.35
CA ILE A 92 -1.87 -1.04 -1.67
C ILE A 92 -1.80 -2.55 -1.77
N LEU A 93 -1.70 -3.24 -0.63
CA LEU A 93 -1.88 -4.69 -0.58
C LEU A 93 -3.36 -5.03 -0.74
N SER A 94 -3.69 -5.69 -1.85
CA SER A 94 -5.03 -6.05 -2.25
C SER A 94 -5.23 -7.57 -2.19
N PRO A 95 -6.32 -8.07 -1.58
CA PRO A 95 -6.60 -9.50 -1.55
C PRO A 95 -6.77 -10.10 -2.95
N VAL A 96 -7.25 -9.34 -3.93
CA VAL A 96 -7.51 -9.81 -5.30
C VAL A 96 -6.37 -9.47 -6.23
N TYR A 97 -5.78 -8.29 -6.10
CA TYR A 97 -4.73 -7.83 -7.00
C TYR A 97 -3.30 -8.05 -6.48
N GLY A 98 -3.15 -8.51 -5.23
CA GLY A 98 -1.87 -8.73 -4.55
C GLY A 98 -1.28 -7.43 -4.08
N VAL A 99 -0.62 -6.72 -5.00
CA VAL A 99 -0.17 -5.34 -4.80
C VAL A 99 -0.57 -4.51 -6.00
N VAL A 100 -1.01 -3.28 -5.74
CA VAL A 100 -1.31 -2.27 -6.76
C VAL A 100 -0.71 -0.93 -6.35
N HIS A 101 -0.35 -0.11 -7.33
CA HIS A 101 -0.05 1.28 -7.06
C HIS A 101 -1.33 2.07 -6.81
N ALA A 102 -1.26 3.19 -6.06
CA ALA A 102 -2.38 4.08 -5.81
C ALA A 102 -3.10 4.53 -7.08
N PHE A 103 -2.36 4.74 -8.17
CA PHE A 103 -2.90 5.14 -9.48
C PHE A 103 -3.12 3.99 -10.45
N GLU A 104 -3.02 2.73 -10.00
CA GLU A 104 -3.31 1.58 -10.84
C GLU A 104 -4.83 1.42 -11.02
N LYS A 105 -5.24 1.23 -12.27
CA LYS A 105 -6.65 1.07 -12.64
C LYS A 105 -7.13 -0.34 -12.28
N ILE A 106 -7.97 -0.45 -11.27
CA ILE A 106 -8.55 -1.71 -10.80
C ILE A 106 -10.07 -1.66 -10.80
N LYS A 107 -10.69 -2.85 -10.84
CA LYS A 107 -12.14 -3.00 -10.75
C LYS A 107 -12.55 -3.25 -9.31
N LEU A 108 -13.79 -2.90 -8.97
CA LEU A 108 -14.38 -3.28 -7.69
C LEU A 108 -14.36 -4.79 -7.50
N TYR A 109 -13.97 -5.24 -6.32
CA TYR A 109 -13.97 -6.64 -5.93
C TYR A 109 -14.56 -6.82 -4.53
N ARG A 110 -14.97 -8.04 -4.19
CA ARG A 110 -15.48 -8.39 -2.87
C ARG A 110 -14.78 -9.64 -2.36
N VAL A 111 -14.37 -9.60 -1.10
CA VAL A 111 -13.80 -10.74 -0.38
C VAL A 111 -14.33 -10.77 1.04
N ASP A 112 -14.44 -11.98 1.59
CA ASP A 112 -15.08 -12.17 2.90
C ASP A 112 -14.08 -12.31 4.05
N ASN A 113 -12.81 -12.67 3.76
CA ASN A 113 -11.80 -12.93 4.81
C ASN A 113 -10.37 -12.62 4.36
N ASP A 114 -9.85 -11.45 4.70
CA ASP A 114 -8.49 -11.00 4.38
C ASP A 114 -7.39 -12.02 4.73
N LEU A 115 -7.49 -12.70 5.88
CA LEU A 115 -6.44 -13.61 6.35
C LEU A 115 -6.27 -14.80 5.39
N LYS A 116 -7.36 -15.32 4.82
CA LYS A 116 -7.31 -16.40 3.81
C LYS A 116 -6.52 -15.96 2.59
N TYR A 117 -6.80 -14.77 2.05
CA TYR A 117 -6.13 -14.25 0.86
C TYR A 117 -4.66 -13.92 1.14
N VAL A 118 -4.35 -13.34 2.31
CA VAL A 118 -2.97 -13.09 2.73
C VAL A 118 -2.16 -14.39 2.77
N ARG A 119 -2.70 -15.49 3.30
CA ARG A 119 -2.02 -16.79 3.31
C ARG A 119 -1.76 -17.32 1.90
N ILE A 120 -2.72 -17.15 0.98
CA ILE A 120 -2.54 -17.57 -0.42
C ILE A 120 -1.44 -16.72 -1.09
N TRP A 121 -1.49 -15.40 -0.95
CA TRP A 121 -0.47 -14.50 -1.49
C TRP A 121 0.93 -14.77 -0.94
N MET A 122 1.04 -15.13 0.34
CA MET A 122 2.31 -15.57 0.94
C MET A 122 2.85 -16.84 0.28
N ARG A 123 1.99 -17.81 -0.06
CA ARG A 123 2.40 -19.01 -0.81
C ARG A 123 2.79 -18.69 -2.26
N MET A 124 2.22 -17.61 -2.82
CA MET A 124 2.54 -17.09 -4.14
C MET A 124 3.75 -16.13 -4.13
N ASP A 125 4.56 -16.11 -3.07
CA ASP A 125 5.79 -15.31 -2.97
C ASP A 125 5.59 -13.79 -3.15
N ILE A 126 4.45 -13.23 -2.67
CA ILE A 126 4.17 -11.79 -2.80
C ILE A 126 5.27 -10.90 -2.20
N ASP A 127 5.96 -11.38 -1.17
CA ASP A 127 7.07 -10.69 -0.54
C ASP A 127 8.31 -10.59 -1.43
N LYS A 128 8.58 -11.61 -2.27
CA LYS A 128 9.64 -11.57 -3.29
C LYS A 128 9.30 -10.56 -4.39
N LEU A 129 8.05 -10.56 -4.83
CA LEU A 129 7.54 -9.62 -5.83
C LEU A 129 7.66 -8.17 -5.34
N LEU A 130 7.21 -7.89 -4.10
CA LEU A 130 7.36 -6.58 -3.49
C LEU A 130 8.84 -6.17 -3.37
N ALA A 131 9.72 -7.10 -2.97
CA ALA A 131 11.15 -6.81 -2.87
C ALA A 131 11.77 -6.50 -4.24
N ASN A 132 11.32 -7.15 -5.31
CA ASN A 132 11.74 -6.85 -6.68
C ASN A 132 11.31 -5.43 -7.08
N TYR A 133 10.03 -5.09 -6.91
CA TYR A 133 9.53 -3.74 -7.18
C TYR A 133 10.31 -2.67 -6.41
N VAL A 134 10.51 -2.86 -5.10
CA VAL A 134 11.24 -1.92 -4.23
C VAL A 134 12.67 -1.68 -4.72
N ARG A 135 13.38 -2.74 -5.15
CA ARG A 135 14.75 -2.63 -5.68
C ARG A 135 14.78 -1.94 -7.04
N ASN A 136 13.82 -2.25 -7.91
CA ASN A 136 13.75 -1.65 -9.25
C ASN A 136 13.35 -0.17 -9.21
N ARG A 137 12.57 0.24 -8.21
CA ARG A 137 12.32 1.66 -7.88
C ARG A 137 13.48 2.33 -7.12
N ARG A 138 14.51 1.55 -6.77
CA ARG A 138 15.70 1.99 -6.01
C ARG A 138 15.33 2.76 -4.74
N ALA A 139 14.34 2.27 -4.02
CA ALA A 139 13.81 2.95 -2.85
C ALA A 139 14.85 3.07 -1.73
N LYS A 140 15.05 4.27 -1.18
CA LYS A 140 15.91 4.47 0.00
C LYS A 140 15.24 3.99 1.28
N ASN A 141 13.94 4.26 1.40
CA ASN A 141 13.15 3.91 2.58
C ASN A 141 11.84 3.21 2.20
N VAL A 142 11.43 2.23 3.01
CA VAL A 142 10.14 1.56 2.89
C VAL A 142 9.38 1.65 4.21
N TYR A 143 8.15 2.16 4.17
CA TYR A 143 7.30 2.30 5.34
C TYR A 143 6.03 1.47 5.21
N GLY A 144 5.72 0.68 6.24
CA GLY A 144 4.50 -0.12 6.32
C GLY A 144 3.54 0.45 7.35
N PHE A 145 2.34 0.89 6.94
CA PHE A 145 1.33 1.46 7.84
C PHE A 145 0.17 0.49 8.07
N PHE A 146 0.10 -0.08 9.27
CA PHE A 146 -0.88 -1.12 9.58
C PHE A 146 -1.46 -1.00 11.00
N PRO A 147 -2.76 -1.27 11.20
CA PRO A 147 -3.29 -1.57 12.53
C PRO A 147 -2.65 -2.85 13.06
N LYS A 148 -2.39 -2.94 14.37
CA LYS A 148 -1.72 -4.08 15.03
C LYS A 148 -2.28 -5.46 14.68
N ARG A 149 -3.58 -5.57 14.42
CA ARG A 149 -4.29 -6.83 14.10
C ARG A 149 -4.48 -7.09 12.60
N SER A 150 -3.90 -6.27 11.73
CA SER A 150 -4.04 -6.46 10.28
C SER A 150 -3.30 -7.72 9.81
N PRO A 151 -3.94 -8.63 9.06
CA PRO A 151 -3.27 -9.83 8.55
C PRO A 151 -2.14 -9.48 7.56
N TYR A 152 -2.24 -8.34 6.87
CA TYR A 152 -1.22 -7.85 5.94
C TYR A 152 0.14 -7.58 6.58
N ILE A 153 0.20 -7.48 7.92
CA ILE A 153 1.46 -7.37 8.67
C ILE A 153 2.39 -8.54 8.35
N HIS A 154 1.87 -9.74 8.12
CA HIS A 154 2.68 -10.91 7.80
C HIS A 154 3.46 -10.73 6.49
N ILE A 155 2.83 -10.16 5.46
CA ILE A 155 3.46 -9.85 4.17
C ILE A 155 4.57 -8.82 4.39
N PHE A 156 4.25 -7.72 5.08
CA PHE A 156 5.23 -6.64 5.28
C PHE A 156 6.42 -7.09 6.12
N ARG A 157 6.21 -7.87 7.19
CA ARG A 157 7.31 -8.45 7.98
C ARG A 157 8.19 -9.36 7.13
N SER A 158 7.61 -10.18 6.24
CA SER A 158 8.39 -11.02 5.33
C SER A 158 9.19 -10.20 4.34
N LEU A 159 8.58 -9.14 3.79
CA LEU A 159 9.25 -8.17 2.92
C LEU A 159 10.46 -7.53 3.60
N MET A 160 10.30 -7.00 4.83
CA MET A 160 11.41 -6.41 5.59
C MET A 160 12.58 -7.39 5.72
N LYS A 161 12.34 -8.71 5.75
CA LYS A 161 13.43 -9.69 5.80
C LYS A 161 14.25 -9.79 4.52
N ARG A 162 13.70 -9.37 3.39
CA ARG A 162 14.34 -9.38 2.06
C ARG A 162 15.02 -8.06 1.72
N LEU A 163 14.71 -7.00 2.44
CA LEU A 163 15.21 -5.64 2.21
C LEU A 163 16.47 -5.33 3.04
N LYS A 164 17.47 -6.23 3.07
CA LYS A 164 18.64 -6.10 3.96
C LYS A 164 19.41 -4.77 3.83
N ASN A 165 19.42 -4.17 2.64
CA ASN A 165 20.16 -2.93 2.35
C ASN A 165 19.25 -1.70 2.17
N ILE A 166 17.96 -1.82 2.51
CA ILE A 166 16.98 -0.74 2.35
C ILE A 166 16.33 -0.49 3.72
N ARG A 167 16.35 0.76 4.17
CA ARG A 167 15.81 1.11 5.48
C ARG A 167 14.31 0.85 5.49
N SER A 168 13.87 -0.07 6.32
CA SER A 168 12.46 -0.46 6.39
C SER A 168 11.88 -0.23 7.78
N TYR A 169 10.70 0.36 7.81
CA TYR A 169 10.04 0.79 9.04
C TYR A 169 8.61 0.31 9.07
N PHE A 170 8.25 -0.29 10.20
CA PHE A 170 6.91 -0.74 10.50
C PHE A 170 6.24 0.25 11.45
N ILE A 171 5.14 0.84 11.01
CA ILE A 171 4.40 1.88 11.70
C ILE A 171 3.07 1.32 12.16
N THR A 172 2.88 1.34 13.48
CA THR A 172 1.65 0.89 14.13
C THR A 172 1.17 1.92 15.13
N VAL A 173 -0.12 1.91 15.41
CA VAL A 173 -0.68 2.69 16.52
C VAL A 173 -0.59 1.84 17.79
N ASP A 174 0.08 2.36 18.82
CA ASP A 174 0.32 1.66 20.06
C ASP A 174 -0.88 1.76 20.99
N ILE A 175 -1.23 3.01 21.35
CA ILE A 175 -2.30 3.39 22.27
C ILE A 175 -2.97 4.63 21.70
N CYS A 176 -4.30 4.71 21.78
CA CYS A 176 -5.08 5.94 21.60
C CYS A 176 -5.86 6.19 22.88
N ARG A 177 -5.82 7.40 23.43
CA ARG A 177 -6.53 7.73 24.68
C ARG A 177 -8.04 7.55 24.55
N SER A 178 -8.60 7.83 23.38
CA SER A 178 -10.03 7.65 23.07
C SER A 178 -10.47 6.19 22.83
N GLY A 179 -9.55 5.21 22.79
CA GLY A 179 -9.86 3.77 22.70
C GLY A 179 -10.52 3.27 21.40
N ALA A 180 -11.01 4.14 20.51
CA ALA A 180 -11.80 3.74 19.34
C ALA A 180 -10.95 3.30 18.13
N GLY A 181 -11.32 2.19 17.49
CA GLY A 181 -10.66 1.68 16.28
C GLY A 181 -10.70 2.62 15.06
N PHE A 182 -11.68 3.53 15.00
CA PHE A 182 -11.72 4.60 14.00
C PHE A 182 -10.55 5.59 14.17
N THR A 183 -10.16 5.89 15.40
CA THR A 183 -9.03 6.78 15.73
C THR A 183 -7.71 6.20 15.24
N ILE A 184 -7.52 4.87 15.34
CA ILE A 184 -6.33 4.18 14.80
C ILE A 184 -6.22 4.39 13.29
N THR A 185 -7.31 4.16 12.55
CA THR A 185 -7.31 4.23 11.09
C THR A 185 -7.10 5.67 10.61
N ARG A 186 -7.74 6.65 11.28
CA ARG A 186 -7.53 8.08 11.03
C ARG A 186 -6.07 8.48 11.25
N SER A 187 -5.50 8.07 12.37
CA SER A 187 -4.11 8.43 12.74
C SER A 187 -3.09 7.87 11.76
N LEU A 188 -3.29 6.65 11.25
CA LEU A 188 -2.44 6.09 10.19
C LEU A 188 -2.52 6.91 8.89
N GLY A 189 -3.71 7.38 8.50
CA GLY A 189 -3.87 8.22 7.31
C GLY A 189 -3.15 9.58 7.46
N LYS A 190 -3.32 10.22 8.62
CA LYS A 190 -2.59 11.44 8.96
C LYS A 190 -1.07 11.23 9.00
N ALA A 191 -0.61 10.08 9.48
CA ALA A 191 0.81 9.73 9.51
C ALA A 191 1.41 9.63 8.11
N ILE A 192 0.66 9.06 7.15
CA ILE A 192 1.06 9.02 5.74
C ILE A 192 1.18 10.45 5.18
N ASN A 193 0.18 11.31 5.41
CA ASN A 193 0.27 12.72 4.98
C ASN A 193 1.47 13.43 5.60
N HIS A 194 1.73 13.26 6.90
CA HIS A 194 2.88 13.86 7.56
C HIS A 194 4.21 13.39 6.96
N LEU A 195 4.34 12.10 6.65
CA LEU A 195 5.52 11.56 5.99
C LEU A 195 5.74 12.17 4.60
N LEU A 196 4.65 12.32 3.82
CA LEU A 196 4.74 12.88 2.47
C LEU A 196 5.07 14.38 2.48
N ILE A 197 4.53 15.15 3.41
CA ILE A 197 4.73 16.60 3.52
C ILE A 197 6.06 16.95 4.19
N ASN A 198 6.35 16.31 5.33
CA ASN A 198 7.42 16.73 6.23
C ASN A 198 8.62 15.77 6.24
N HIS A 199 8.55 14.66 5.50
CA HIS A 199 9.60 13.64 5.43
C HIS A 199 9.93 12.93 6.77
N TYR A 200 9.07 13.06 7.79
CA TYR A 200 9.16 12.30 9.04
C TYR A 200 7.78 11.86 9.55
N ILE A 201 7.77 10.90 10.49
CA ILE A 201 6.55 10.42 11.14
C ILE A 201 6.59 10.88 12.60
N PRO A 202 5.65 11.72 13.04
CA PRO A 202 5.60 12.16 14.43
C PRO A 202 5.27 10.99 15.36
N ARG A 203 5.79 11.03 16.59
CA ARG A 203 5.51 10.01 17.62
C ARG A 203 4.06 10.03 18.10
N ILE A 204 3.40 11.18 17.99
CA ILE A 204 2.02 11.39 18.39
C ILE A 204 1.27 12.02 17.22
N ILE A 205 0.11 11.47 16.89
CA ILE A 205 -0.85 12.07 15.97
C ILE A 205 -2.19 12.06 16.66
N ASP A 206 -2.82 13.24 16.75
CA ASP A 206 -4.00 13.44 17.57
C ASP A 206 -3.73 12.96 19.02
N ASP A 207 -4.54 12.03 19.51
CA ASP A 207 -4.44 11.38 20.82
C ASP A 207 -3.81 9.98 20.76
N CYS A 208 -3.23 9.61 19.62
CA CYS A 208 -2.65 8.30 19.37
C CYS A 208 -1.12 8.34 19.35
N ILE A 209 -0.50 7.42 20.08
CA ILE A 209 0.95 7.19 20.07
C ILE A 209 1.28 6.22 18.93
N LEU A 210 2.15 6.65 18.02
CA LEU A 210 2.69 5.84 16.94
C LEU A 210 3.98 5.17 17.39
N ARG A 211 4.09 3.87 17.11
CA ARG A 211 5.33 3.09 17.28
C ARG A 211 5.94 2.85 15.92
N LYS A 212 7.15 3.38 15.73
CA LYS A 212 8.04 3.07 14.60
C LYS A 212 9.01 1.99 15.04
N SER A 213 9.00 0.85 14.35
CA SER A 213 9.96 -0.24 14.57
C SER A 213 10.76 -0.44 13.29
N SER A 214 12.09 -0.48 13.37
CA SER A 214 12.96 -0.83 12.25
C SER A 214 13.40 -2.29 12.34
N ARG A 215 13.93 -2.80 11.24
CA ARG A 215 14.85 -3.92 11.25
C ARG A 215 16.24 -3.42 10.88
#